data_AF-A0A0R3SL29-F1
#
_entry.id   AF-A0A0R3SL29-F1
#
_cell.length_a   1.000
_cell.length_b   1.000
_cell.length_c   1.000
_cell.angle_alpha   90.00
_cell.angle_beta   90.00
_cell.angle_gamma   90.00
#
_symmetry.space_group_name_H-M   'P 1'
#
loop_
_entity.id
_entity.type
_entity.pdbx_description
1 polymer ?
#
loop_
_entity_poly.entity_id
_entity_poly.type
_entity_poly.pdbx_seq_one_letter_code
_entity_poly.pdbx_strand_id
1 'polypeptide(L)'
;MLWRKTLPDRKRGSKKNDFAVNTPFFACDYRLGRQWTAVVITKWHGSMIYDVEVGKDSSNMNETSSPGRSVLEDLPVICLGREMLEEMIIIFPVPNISSMSKNVDNSCLTGESEAQTRTAEYTNENPLETKNLAFFSTNAVEGTCRGVVVATGDRTVMGRIANLASGLEMGSTPIAREIAHFIHIITGVAVFLGVTFFIIAFILGYAWLEAVIFLIGIIVANVPEGLLATVTVCLTLTAKRMASKNCLVKNLEAVETLGSTSTICSDKTGTLTQNRMTVAHLWFDNTIYEADTSDDQSTANYNRDSPTLRALFRIAMLCNRAEFKPGEEAKPVLKRECNGDASESALLKCVELANGGVTEFRAANPKIAEIPFNSTNKYQVSIHTTNDGDDRYLVVMKGAPERILDRCSTVLVDGKEIHMDDQWRENFNNAYLELGGIGERVLGFCDLRLPADQFPRSVSIFHRQFNAHFFRKLW
;
A
#
# COMPACT_ATOMS: atom_id res chain seq x y z
N MET A 1 11.73 8.92 51.28
CA MET A 1 11.86 7.79 52.22
C MET A 1 11.78 6.47 51.44
N LEU A 2 12.93 5.84 51.13
CA LEU A 2 13.38 4.50 51.61
C LEU A 2 12.24 3.42 51.77
N TRP A 3 12.19 2.22 51.14
CA TRP A 3 13.15 1.07 51.15
C TRP A 3 12.82 -0.10 50.15
N ARG A 4 13.89 -0.76 49.62
CA ARG A 4 14.20 -2.23 49.37
C ARG A 4 13.30 -3.11 48.47
N LYS A 5 13.78 -4.16 47.74
CA LYS A 5 14.83 -5.18 48.02
C LYS A 5 15.34 -5.93 46.75
N THR A 6 16.56 -6.46 46.86
CA THR A 6 17.48 -7.17 45.94
C THR A 6 17.21 -8.66 45.68
N LEU A 7 17.87 -9.25 44.64
CA LEU A 7 18.71 -10.48 44.62
C LEU A 7 19.03 -10.93 43.15
N PRO A 8 20.05 -11.78 42.85
CA PRO A 8 21.49 -11.58 43.02
C PRO A 8 22.36 -11.93 41.77
N ASP A 9 23.63 -11.59 41.92
CA ASP A 9 24.82 -11.74 41.07
C ASP A 9 25.14 -13.19 40.62
N ARG A 10 25.68 -13.36 39.39
CA ARG A 10 26.46 -14.55 38.99
C ARG A 10 27.66 -14.15 38.14
N LYS A 11 28.84 -14.11 38.77
CA LYS A 11 30.17 -13.95 38.14
C LYS A 11 30.82 -15.30 37.80
N ARG A 12 31.43 -15.38 36.61
CA ARG A 12 32.68 -16.10 36.18
C ARG A 12 32.90 -15.67 34.72
N GLY A 13 33.88 -14.86 34.29
CA GLY A 13 35.35 -14.95 34.43
C GLY A 13 35.90 -15.54 33.11
N SER A 14 36.23 -14.77 32.06
CA SER A 14 37.49 -14.04 31.77
C SER A 14 38.13 -14.54 30.45
N LYS A 15 38.16 -13.71 29.40
CA LYS A 15 39.40 -13.10 28.85
C LYS A 15 39.07 -12.13 27.70
N LYS A 16 39.79 -11.03 27.71
CA LYS A 16 39.69 -9.80 26.90
C LYS A 16 40.03 -10.03 25.43
N ASN A 17 39.36 -9.29 24.55
CA ASN A 17 39.99 -8.47 23.51
C ASN A 17 39.13 -7.23 23.27
N ASP A 18 39.81 -6.12 23.04
CA ASP A 18 39.37 -4.75 23.23
C ASP A 18 38.32 -4.28 22.21
N PHE A 19 37.22 -3.72 22.71
CA PHE A 19 36.46 -2.59 22.14
C PHE A 19 35.53 -2.08 23.24
N ALA A 20 36.03 -1.18 24.08
CA ALA A 20 35.22 -0.45 25.04
C ALA A 20 34.99 0.95 24.48
N VAL A 21 33.77 1.24 24.02
CA VAL A 21 32.83 2.23 24.59
C VAL A 21 31.50 1.97 23.89
N ASN A 22 30.65 1.10 24.46
CA ASN A 22 29.25 1.02 24.06
C ASN A 22 28.41 0.49 25.23
N THR A 23 27.31 1.20 25.51
CA THR A 23 26.09 0.85 26.30
C THR A 23 26.10 1.05 27.83
N PRO A 24 24.94 1.40 28.48
CA PRO A 24 23.56 1.15 28.01
C PRO A 24 22.47 2.26 28.17
N PHE A 25 21.51 2.17 27.23
CA PHE A 25 20.03 2.21 27.35
C PHE A 25 19.29 3.19 28.28
N PHE A 26 18.43 4.00 27.66
CA PHE A 26 17.13 4.38 28.22
C PHE A 26 16.03 4.14 27.18
N ALA A 27 15.22 3.09 27.39
CA ALA A 27 13.95 2.92 26.71
C ALA A 27 12.88 3.68 27.52
N CYS A 28 12.35 4.76 26.97
CA CYS A 28 11.19 5.43 27.56
C CYS A 28 9.93 4.95 26.84
N ASP A 29 9.00 4.39 27.63
CA ASP A 29 7.71 3.85 27.20
C ASP A 29 6.85 4.95 26.57
N TYR A 30 6.75 4.97 25.23
CA TYR A 30 5.66 5.67 24.55
C TYR A 30 4.56 4.65 24.30
N ARG A 31 3.54 4.65 25.15
CA ARG A 31 2.32 3.86 24.97
C ARG A 31 1.56 4.29 23.71
N LEU A 32 1.95 3.72 22.58
CA LEU A 32 1.12 3.53 21.39
C LEU A 32 1.50 2.15 20.81
N GLY A 33 0.80 1.11 21.24
CA GLY A 33 0.74 -0.20 20.58
C GLY A 33 2.07 -0.93 20.32
N ARG A 34 2.47 -1.83 21.24
CA ARG A 34 3.25 -3.06 20.99
C ARG A 34 4.38 -3.03 19.91
N GLN A 35 5.25 -2.02 19.88
CA GLN A 35 6.55 -2.13 19.19
C GLN A 35 7.68 -1.48 20.01
N TRP A 36 8.77 -2.21 20.19
CA TRP A 36 10.01 -1.70 20.79
C TRP A 36 10.74 -0.86 19.75
N THR A 37 11.10 0.37 20.09
CA THR A 37 11.87 1.25 19.19
C THR A 37 13.20 1.58 19.87
N ALA A 38 14.31 1.22 19.23
CA ALA A 38 15.64 1.57 19.70
C ALA A 38 15.95 3.01 19.29
N VAL A 39 16.47 3.79 20.23
CA VAL A 39 16.84 5.19 20.04
C VAL A 39 18.34 5.29 20.26
N VAL A 40 19.10 5.58 19.20
CA VAL A 40 20.56 5.70 19.24
C VAL A 40 20.91 7.19 19.22
N ILE A 41 21.60 7.65 20.27
CA ILE A 41 22.12 9.01 20.32
C ILE A 41 23.45 9.03 19.55
N THR A 42 23.49 9.71 18.41
CA THR A 42 24.64 9.70 17.50
C THR A 42 25.54 10.93 17.68
N LYS A 43 25.01 12.06 18.17
CA LYS A 43 25.79 13.26 18.51
C LYS A 43 25.33 13.91 19.82
N TRP A 44 26.28 14.18 20.70
CA TRP A 44 26.08 14.85 21.99
C TRP A 44 27.20 15.85 22.27
N HIS A 45 26.84 16.99 22.86
CA HIS A 45 27.78 18.03 23.34
C HIS A 45 27.21 18.65 24.63
N GLY A 46 27.99 18.66 25.71
CA GLY A 46 27.52 19.17 27.00
C GLY A 46 26.38 18.32 27.56
N SER A 47 25.18 18.89 27.75
CA SER A 47 23.96 18.18 28.20
C SER A 47 22.87 18.10 27.12
N MET A 48 23.17 18.51 25.88
CA MET A 48 22.22 18.54 24.77
C MET A 48 22.48 17.42 23.75
N ILE A 49 21.44 16.67 23.45
CA ILE A 49 21.42 15.63 22.40
C ILE A 49 21.10 16.33 21.08
N TYR A 50 22.00 16.21 20.10
CA TYR A 50 21.92 16.92 18.82
C TYR A 50 21.29 16.05 17.73
N ASP A 51 21.48 14.75 17.84
CA ASP A 51 21.08 13.83 16.81
C ASP A 51 20.68 12.50 17.43
N VAL A 52 19.52 12.01 16.98
CA VAL A 52 18.85 10.84 17.52
C VAL A 52 18.41 10.00 16.34
N GLU A 53 19.15 8.94 16.07
CA GLU A 53 18.73 7.94 15.12
C GLU A 53 17.69 7.04 15.79
N VAL A 54 16.45 7.18 15.35
CA VAL A 54 15.40 6.18 15.61
C VAL A 54 15.54 5.12 14.53
N GLY A 55 16.44 4.16 14.78
CA GLY A 55 16.73 3.09 13.84
C GLY A 55 15.54 2.15 13.67
N LYS A 56 15.01 2.07 12.45
CA LYS A 56 14.10 1.00 11.98
C LYS A 56 14.40 0.52 10.55
N ASP A 57 15.51 0.93 9.96
CA ASP A 57 15.67 0.85 8.49
C ASP A 57 16.48 -0.35 7.97
N SER A 58 16.72 -1.37 8.80
CA SER A 58 17.11 -2.71 8.32
C SER A 58 16.38 -3.86 9.02
N SER A 59 15.72 -3.59 10.15
CA SER A 59 14.93 -4.58 10.87
C SER A 59 13.58 -4.84 10.20
N ASN A 60 12.92 -3.83 9.60
CA ASN A 60 11.62 -4.04 8.96
C ASN A 60 11.69 -4.92 7.70
N MET A 61 12.78 -4.86 6.93
CA MET A 61 12.99 -5.75 5.76
C MET A 61 13.47 -7.15 6.17
N ASN A 62 14.07 -7.29 7.36
CA ASN A 62 14.47 -8.60 7.90
C ASN A 62 13.36 -9.25 8.75
N GLU A 63 12.42 -8.49 9.31
CA GLU A 63 11.28 -8.97 10.11
C GLU A 63 10.24 -9.72 9.27
N THR A 64 10.19 -9.49 7.97
CA THR A 64 9.36 -10.24 7.02
C THR A 64 9.92 -11.63 6.71
N SER A 65 11.18 -11.92 7.04
CA SER A 65 11.78 -13.22 6.77
C SER A 65 11.50 -14.24 7.86
N SER A 66 10.85 -15.35 7.50
CA SER A 66 10.93 -16.58 8.31
C SER A 66 12.27 -17.25 8.01
N PRO A 67 13.06 -17.66 9.03
CA PRO A 67 14.42 -18.17 8.82
C PRO A 67 14.38 -19.59 8.25
N GLY A 68 14.26 -19.70 6.92
CA GLY A 68 14.48 -20.93 6.16
C GLY A 68 15.86 -20.89 5.50
N ARG A 69 16.68 -21.92 5.72
CA ARG A 69 17.88 -22.16 4.90
C ARG A 69 17.45 -22.82 3.60
N SER A 70 17.55 -22.10 2.50
CA SER A 70 17.43 -22.65 1.14
C SER A 70 18.71 -22.29 0.36
N VAL A 71 19.14 -23.22 -0.48
CA VAL A 71 20.36 -23.10 -1.30
C VAL A 71 19.93 -22.95 -2.77
N LEU A 72 20.77 -22.31 -3.59
CA LEU A 72 20.62 -22.35 -5.05
C LEU A 72 20.39 -23.79 -5.52
N GLU A 73 19.45 -23.98 -6.46
CA GLU A 73 19.00 -25.28 -7.01
C GLU A 73 17.95 -26.06 -6.18
N ASP A 74 17.52 -25.56 -5.01
CA ASP A 74 16.37 -26.15 -4.31
C ASP A 74 15.04 -25.89 -5.07
N LEU A 75 14.09 -26.82 -4.92
CA LEU A 75 12.72 -26.76 -5.48
C LEU A 75 11.69 -26.48 -4.37
N PRO A 76 11.63 -25.24 -3.82
CA PRO A 76 10.65 -24.90 -2.80
C PRO A 76 9.22 -24.96 -3.35
N VAL A 77 8.32 -25.56 -2.55
CA VAL A 77 6.88 -25.51 -2.78
C VAL A 77 6.32 -24.30 -2.04
N ILE A 78 5.74 -23.35 -2.77
CA ILE A 78 5.16 -22.15 -2.17
C ILE A 78 3.64 -22.27 -2.17
N CYS A 79 3.08 -22.25 -0.97
CA CYS A 79 1.65 -22.28 -0.71
C CYS A 79 1.10 -20.87 -0.44
N LEU A 80 -0.22 -20.75 -0.59
CA LEU A 80 -1.03 -19.55 -0.38
C LEU A 80 -0.73 -18.86 0.97
N GLY A 81 -0.64 -17.53 0.95
CA GLY A 81 -0.42 -16.72 2.16
C GLY A 81 1.00 -16.75 2.72
N ARG A 82 1.97 -17.29 1.97
CA ARG A 82 3.40 -17.20 2.33
C ARG A 82 4.13 -16.16 1.49
N GLU A 83 5.02 -15.46 2.15
CA GLU A 83 5.99 -14.57 1.53
C GLU A 83 7.04 -15.38 0.76
N MET A 84 7.42 -14.85 -0.40
CA MET A 84 8.53 -15.37 -1.19
C MET A 84 9.83 -15.02 -0.48
N LEU A 85 10.48 -16.04 0.09
CA LEU A 85 11.75 -15.88 0.81
C LEU A 85 12.95 -15.65 -0.12
N GLU A 86 12.81 -15.95 -1.42
CA GLU A 86 13.89 -15.88 -2.42
C GLU A 86 13.34 -15.58 -3.82
N GLU A 87 14.23 -15.26 -4.76
CA GLU A 87 13.87 -15.08 -6.17
C GLU A 87 13.93 -16.38 -6.95
N MET A 88 12.87 -16.65 -7.71
CA MET A 88 12.66 -17.94 -8.31
C MET A 88 12.15 -17.83 -9.75
N ILE A 89 12.65 -18.69 -10.63
CA ILE A 89 12.01 -19.01 -11.91
C ILE A 89 10.96 -20.08 -11.66
N ILE A 90 9.75 -19.86 -12.13
CA ILE A 90 8.63 -20.79 -12.00
C ILE A 90 8.76 -21.85 -13.10
N ILE A 91 8.86 -23.13 -12.71
CA ILE A 91 9.12 -24.22 -13.68
C ILE A 91 7.89 -25.10 -13.90
N PHE A 92 7.01 -25.30 -12.91
CA PHE A 92 5.88 -26.22 -13.04
C PHE A 92 4.59 -25.76 -12.33
N PRO A 93 3.42 -25.82 -12.99
CA PRO A 93 2.17 -26.13 -12.30
C PRO A 93 2.17 -27.62 -11.88
N VAL A 94 1.75 -27.91 -10.64
CA VAL A 94 1.77 -29.29 -10.10
C VAL A 94 0.77 -30.17 -10.87
N PRO A 95 1.17 -31.32 -11.45
CA PRO A 95 0.30 -32.08 -12.37
C PRO A 95 -0.95 -32.74 -11.77
N ASN A 96 -1.08 -32.80 -10.43
CA ASN A 96 -2.14 -33.54 -9.74
C ASN A 96 -3.11 -32.66 -8.93
N ILE A 97 -3.07 -31.34 -9.10
CA ILE A 97 -4.08 -30.42 -8.57
C ILE A 97 -4.55 -29.61 -9.76
N SER A 98 -5.86 -29.65 -10.05
CA SER A 98 -6.50 -28.85 -11.09
C SER A 98 -5.87 -27.46 -11.18
N SER A 99 -5.34 -27.11 -12.35
CA SER A 99 -4.71 -25.85 -12.73
C SER A 99 -5.27 -24.61 -12.02
N MET A 100 -4.72 -24.26 -10.85
CA MET A 100 -4.98 -22.98 -10.22
C MET A 100 -3.84 -22.05 -10.58
N SER A 101 -4.14 -21.06 -11.44
CA SER A 101 -3.26 -19.93 -11.69
C SER A 101 -2.79 -19.35 -10.36
N LYS A 102 -1.47 -19.20 -10.18
CA LYS A 102 -0.93 -18.53 -8.99
C LYS A 102 -0.93 -17.03 -9.24
N ASN A 103 -1.49 -16.24 -8.33
CA ASN A 103 -1.30 -14.79 -8.37
C ASN A 103 -0.40 -14.36 -7.22
N VAL A 104 0.44 -13.36 -7.49
CA VAL A 104 1.35 -12.76 -6.51
C VAL A 104 1.13 -11.26 -6.44
N ASP A 105 1.27 -10.71 -5.24
CA ASP A 105 1.26 -9.27 -4.99
C ASP A 105 2.69 -8.73 -5.14
N ASN A 106 2.89 -7.88 -6.16
CA ASN A 106 4.15 -7.24 -6.50
C ASN A 106 4.22 -5.78 -6.01
N SER A 107 3.36 -5.37 -5.07
CA SER A 107 3.30 -3.99 -4.58
C SER A 107 4.63 -3.49 -4.01
N CYS A 108 5.43 -4.35 -3.37
CA CYS A 108 6.76 -3.98 -2.88
C CYS A 108 7.74 -3.58 -3.99
N LEU A 109 7.53 -4.03 -5.23
CA LEU A 109 8.41 -3.73 -6.37
C LEU A 109 7.83 -2.68 -7.31
N THR A 110 6.51 -2.67 -7.48
CA THR A 110 5.81 -1.86 -8.49
C THR A 110 4.99 -0.72 -7.88
N GLY A 111 4.75 -0.75 -6.57
CA GLY A 111 3.80 0.15 -5.90
C GLY A 111 2.33 -0.24 -6.10
N GLU A 112 2.04 -1.21 -6.96
CA GLU A 112 0.67 -1.62 -7.30
C GLU A 112 0.27 -2.93 -6.59
N SER A 113 -0.84 -2.90 -5.86
CA SER A 113 -1.37 -4.07 -5.11
C SER A 113 -2.26 -5.00 -5.93
N GLU A 114 -2.36 -4.79 -7.26
CA GLU A 114 -3.10 -5.71 -8.13
C GLU A 114 -2.33 -7.03 -8.29
N ALA A 115 -3.00 -8.13 -7.94
CA ALA A 115 -2.40 -9.46 -7.98
C ALA A 115 -2.05 -9.88 -9.42
N GLN A 116 -0.78 -10.19 -9.66
CA GLN A 116 -0.25 -10.55 -10.97
C GLN A 116 -0.18 -12.07 -11.14
N THR A 117 -0.76 -12.58 -12.23
CA THR A 117 -0.74 -14.02 -12.54
C THR A 117 0.64 -14.50 -12.95
N ARG A 118 0.98 -15.71 -12.50
CA ARG A 118 2.24 -16.38 -12.74
C ARG A 118 2.07 -17.70 -13.50
N THR A 119 2.94 -17.92 -14.48
CA THR A 119 2.93 -19.06 -15.41
C THR A 119 4.36 -19.56 -15.64
N ALA A 120 4.56 -20.81 -16.04
CA ALA A 120 5.90 -21.30 -16.40
C ALA A 120 6.42 -20.72 -17.72
N GLU A 121 5.52 -20.19 -18.55
CA GLU A 121 5.84 -19.61 -19.85
C GLU A 121 6.53 -18.25 -19.72
N TYR A 122 7.56 -18.06 -20.53
CA TYR A 122 8.22 -16.78 -20.71
C TYR A 122 7.33 -15.85 -21.54
N THR A 123 6.96 -14.69 -20.99
CA THR A 123 5.97 -13.80 -21.60
C THR A 123 6.49 -12.42 -21.98
N ASN A 124 7.63 -11.99 -21.42
CA ASN A 124 8.16 -10.65 -21.65
C ASN A 124 9.70 -10.66 -21.57
N GLU A 125 10.36 -9.80 -22.35
CA GLU A 125 11.81 -9.57 -22.27
C GLU A 125 12.23 -8.92 -20.97
N ASN A 126 11.41 -8.02 -20.41
CA ASN A 126 11.67 -7.44 -19.12
C ASN A 126 11.41 -8.50 -18.02
N PRO A 127 12.43 -8.85 -17.20
CA PRO A 127 12.27 -9.79 -16.11
C PRO A 127 11.15 -9.40 -15.14
N LEU A 128 10.96 -8.10 -14.87
CA LEU A 128 9.94 -7.63 -13.91
C LEU A 128 8.50 -7.87 -14.39
N GLU A 129 8.30 -7.93 -15.71
CA GLU A 129 6.99 -8.08 -16.36
C GLU A 129 6.69 -9.51 -16.78
N THR A 130 7.70 -10.38 -16.87
CA THR A 130 7.47 -11.77 -17.29
C THR A 130 6.78 -12.57 -16.18
N LYS A 131 5.86 -13.45 -16.58
CA LYS A 131 5.02 -14.22 -15.65
C LYS A 131 5.73 -15.43 -15.04
N ASN A 132 6.88 -15.82 -15.58
CA ASN A 132 7.67 -16.96 -15.10
C ASN A 132 8.71 -16.62 -14.03
N LEU A 133 8.70 -15.40 -13.50
CA LEU A 133 9.51 -15.00 -12.35
C LEU A 133 8.63 -14.67 -11.15
N ALA A 134 9.08 -15.06 -9.97
CA ALA A 134 8.54 -14.60 -8.69
C ALA A 134 9.68 -14.02 -7.86
N PHE A 135 9.42 -12.90 -7.20
CA PHE A 135 10.46 -12.07 -6.61
C PHE A 135 10.49 -12.16 -5.09
N PHE A 136 11.66 -11.92 -4.51
CA PHE A 136 11.83 -11.79 -3.07
C PHE A 136 10.96 -10.64 -2.52
N SER A 137 10.35 -10.82 -1.34
CA SER A 137 9.44 -9.87 -0.69
C SER A 137 8.06 -9.68 -1.37
N THR A 138 7.72 -10.54 -2.33
CA THR A 138 6.35 -10.60 -2.90
C THR A 138 5.51 -11.68 -2.21
N ASN A 139 4.19 -11.48 -2.12
CA ASN A 139 3.30 -12.40 -1.41
C ASN A 139 2.46 -13.23 -2.37
N ALA A 140 2.32 -14.53 -2.09
CA ALA A 140 1.39 -15.39 -2.84
C ALA A 140 -0.06 -15.14 -2.37
N VAL A 141 -0.87 -14.53 -3.23
CA VAL A 141 -2.27 -14.18 -2.95
C VAL A 141 -3.18 -15.39 -3.13
N GLU A 142 -3.03 -16.09 -4.26
CA GLU A 142 -3.82 -17.29 -4.56
C GLU A 142 -3.01 -18.32 -5.35
N GLY A 143 -3.46 -19.58 -5.31
CA GLY A 143 -2.86 -20.70 -6.02
C GLY A 143 -1.62 -21.30 -5.35
N THR A 144 -1.01 -22.26 -6.03
CA THR A 144 0.23 -22.92 -5.60
C THR A 144 1.18 -23.02 -6.79
N CYS A 145 2.48 -22.82 -6.57
CA CYS A 145 3.49 -23.03 -7.61
C CYS A 145 4.76 -23.67 -7.06
N ARG A 146 5.58 -24.17 -7.98
CA ARG A 146 6.97 -24.57 -7.72
C ARG A 146 7.89 -23.78 -8.63
N GLY A 147 9.02 -23.37 -8.08
CA GLY A 147 10.07 -22.68 -8.82
C GLY A 147 11.45 -23.18 -8.43
N VAL A 148 12.43 -22.85 -9.25
CA VAL A 148 13.86 -23.01 -8.94
C VAL A 148 14.40 -21.65 -8.53
N VAL A 149 15.15 -21.65 -7.44
CA VAL A 149 15.80 -20.47 -6.90
C VAL A 149 16.89 -20.00 -7.86
N VAL A 150 16.81 -18.74 -8.30
CA VAL A 150 17.79 -18.12 -9.20
C VAL A 150 18.66 -17.07 -8.52
N ALA A 151 18.16 -16.43 -7.47
CA ALA A 151 18.94 -15.50 -6.68
C ALA A 151 18.52 -15.53 -5.20
N THR A 152 19.49 -15.32 -4.32
CA THR A 152 19.33 -15.31 -2.86
C THR A 152 20.04 -14.11 -2.24
N GLY A 153 19.49 -13.61 -1.13
CA GLY A 153 20.04 -12.47 -0.38
C GLY A 153 20.22 -11.21 -1.22
N ASP A 154 21.39 -10.57 -1.09
CA ASP A 154 21.76 -9.32 -1.76
C ASP A 154 21.76 -9.39 -3.30
N ARG A 155 21.79 -10.60 -3.88
CA ARG A 155 21.75 -10.80 -5.33
C ARG A 155 20.33 -10.74 -5.90
N THR A 156 19.31 -10.79 -5.05
CA THR A 156 17.91 -10.61 -5.47
C THR A 156 17.68 -9.18 -5.93
N VAL A 157 16.69 -8.92 -6.80
CA VAL A 157 16.22 -7.58 -7.19
C VAL A 157 15.96 -6.73 -5.96
N MET A 158 15.18 -7.23 -4.99
CA MET A 158 14.86 -6.45 -3.79
C MET A 158 16.08 -6.27 -2.87
N GLY A 159 16.98 -7.26 -2.77
CA GLY A 159 18.25 -7.12 -2.07
C GLY A 159 19.17 -6.06 -2.70
N ARG A 160 19.21 -5.98 -4.03
CA ARG A 160 19.92 -4.93 -4.76
C ARG A 160 19.30 -3.55 -4.53
N ILE A 161 17.97 -3.45 -4.50
CA ILE A 161 17.25 -2.19 -4.19
C ILE A 161 17.56 -1.76 -2.75
N ALA A 162 17.53 -2.67 -1.78
CA ALA A 162 17.87 -2.38 -0.38
C ALA A 162 19.33 -1.92 -0.22
N ASN A 163 20.26 -2.53 -0.95
CA ASN A 163 21.67 -2.10 -0.96
C ASN A 163 21.87 -0.74 -1.64
N LEU A 164 21.13 -0.45 -2.70
CA LEU A 164 21.14 0.89 -3.31
C LEU A 164 20.57 1.94 -2.35
N ALA A 165 19.46 1.64 -1.68
CA ALA A 165 18.82 2.56 -0.73
C ALA A 165 19.71 2.86 0.48
N SER A 166 20.40 1.85 1.02
CA SER A 166 21.30 2.02 2.17
C SER A 166 22.68 2.56 1.81
N GLY A 167 23.17 2.31 0.59
CA GLY A 167 24.47 2.76 0.10
C GLY A 167 24.52 4.19 -0.43
N LEU A 168 23.38 4.91 -0.47
CA LEU A 168 23.33 6.30 -0.88
C LEU A 168 23.89 7.20 0.22
N GLU A 169 25.00 7.89 -0.06
CA GLU A 169 25.53 8.91 0.83
C GLU A 169 24.52 10.06 0.98
N MET A 170 24.11 10.34 2.22
CA MET A 170 23.32 11.53 2.51
C MET A 170 24.21 12.76 2.31
N GLY A 171 23.89 13.57 1.30
CA GLY A 171 24.51 14.89 1.11
C GLY A 171 24.21 15.85 2.26
N SER A 172 24.96 16.95 2.33
CA SER A 172 24.70 18.02 3.30
C SER A 172 23.35 18.68 3.04
N THR A 173 22.55 18.88 4.09
CA THR A 173 21.28 19.62 4.01
C THR A 173 21.50 21.11 3.69
N PRO A 174 20.50 21.82 3.15
CA PRO A 174 20.60 23.26 2.88
C PRO A 174 20.95 24.05 4.14
N ILE A 175 20.27 23.81 5.26
CA ILE A 175 20.59 24.46 6.54
C ILE A 175 22.01 24.18 7.02
N ALA A 176 22.52 22.95 6.87
CA ALA A 176 23.90 22.64 7.24
C ALA A 176 24.92 23.39 6.36
N ARG A 177 24.64 23.55 5.06
CA ARG A 177 25.47 24.33 4.14
C ARG A 177 25.47 25.81 4.50
N GLU A 178 24.31 26.39 4.85
CA GLU A 178 24.21 27.79 5.27
C GLU A 178 24.93 28.04 6.61
N ILE A 179 24.81 27.12 7.57
CA ILE A 179 25.56 27.20 8.84
C ILE A 179 27.06 27.15 8.57
N ALA A 180 27.54 26.25 7.71
CA ALA A 180 28.95 26.15 7.37
C ALA A 180 29.47 27.43 6.68
N HIS A 181 28.69 27.98 5.75
CA HIS A 181 29.01 29.24 5.08
C HIS A 181 29.09 30.41 6.10
N PHE A 182 28.13 30.49 7.02
CA PHE A 182 28.12 31.47 8.09
C PHE A 182 29.33 31.36 9.02
N ILE A 183 29.69 30.14 9.43
CA ILE A 183 30.88 29.86 10.25
C ILE A 183 32.15 30.32 9.52
N HIS A 184 32.30 30.00 8.23
CA HIS A 184 33.47 30.43 7.46
C HIS A 184 33.63 31.96 7.41
N ILE A 185 32.53 32.70 7.23
CA ILE A 185 32.54 34.17 7.23
C ILE A 185 33.00 34.70 8.59
N ILE A 186 32.41 34.21 9.69
CA ILE A 186 32.75 34.67 11.04
C ILE A 186 34.19 34.31 11.40
N THR A 187 34.62 33.08 11.11
CA THR A 187 36.01 32.67 11.36
C THR A 187 36.98 33.52 10.55
N GLY A 188 36.66 33.84 9.29
CA GLY A 188 37.45 34.75 8.47
C GLY A 188 37.62 36.13 9.12
N VAL A 189 36.53 36.73 9.60
CA VAL A 189 36.56 38.03 10.30
C VAL A 189 37.33 37.94 11.62
N ALA A 190 37.10 36.89 12.41
CA ALA A 190 37.74 36.68 13.71
C ALA A 190 39.26 36.54 13.58
N VAL A 191 39.73 35.76 12.61
CA VAL A 191 41.17 35.59 12.32
C VAL A 191 41.76 36.89 11.76
N PHE A 192 41.07 37.57 10.85
CA PHE A 192 41.53 38.85 10.31
C PHE A 192 41.73 39.90 11.41
N LEU A 193 40.73 40.09 12.27
CA LEU A 193 40.83 41.01 13.41
C LEU A 193 41.91 40.55 14.40
N GLY A 194 41.93 39.26 14.75
CA GLY A 194 42.90 38.70 15.69
C GLY A 194 44.34 38.96 15.24
N VAL A 195 44.69 38.63 13.98
CA VAL A 195 46.03 38.84 13.43
C VAL A 195 46.37 40.32 13.30
N THR A 196 45.42 41.15 12.87
CA THR A 196 45.64 42.60 12.75
C THR A 196 45.97 43.23 14.10
N PHE A 197 45.20 42.93 15.14
CA PHE A 197 45.44 43.45 16.48
C PHE A 197 46.68 42.85 17.14
N PHE A 198 47.02 41.60 16.82
CA PHE A 198 48.28 40.99 17.24
C PHE A 198 49.48 41.77 16.70
N ILE A 199 49.47 42.14 15.41
CA ILE A 199 50.54 42.96 14.80
C ILE A 199 50.59 44.36 15.45
N ILE A 200 49.43 44.99 15.68
CA ILE A 200 49.35 46.29 16.35
C ILE A 200 49.91 46.22 17.78
N ALA A 201 49.61 45.15 18.53
CA ALA A 201 50.14 44.96 19.88
C ALA A 201 51.68 44.89 19.89
N PHE A 202 52.30 44.25 18.90
CA PHE A 202 53.76 44.30 18.75
C PHE A 202 54.28 45.70 18.44
N ILE A 203 53.61 46.45 17.56
CA ILE A 203 53.99 47.83 17.22
C ILE A 203 53.91 48.75 18.44
N LEU A 204 52.93 48.54 19.33
CA LEU A 204 52.77 49.29 20.58
C LEU A 204 53.73 48.88 21.71
N GLY A 205 54.54 47.84 21.50
CA GLY A 205 55.56 47.41 22.46
C GLY A 205 55.07 46.47 23.57
N TYR A 206 53.94 45.79 23.39
CA TYR A 206 53.47 44.76 24.33
C TYR A 206 54.40 43.53 24.33
N ALA A 207 54.46 42.81 25.46
CA ALA A 207 55.20 41.56 25.52
C ALA A 207 54.52 40.47 24.66
N TRP A 208 55.31 39.55 24.09
CA TRP A 208 54.78 38.51 23.19
C TRP A 208 53.67 37.66 23.85
N LEU A 209 53.77 37.40 25.15
CA LEU A 209 52.76 36.67 25.91
C LEU A 209 51.43 37.45 26.00
N GLU A 210 51.51 38.76 26.23
CA GLU A 210 50.34 39.64 26.30
C GLU A 210 49.67 39.74 24.93
N ALA A 211 50.45 39.88 23.85
CA ALA A 211 49.94 39.88 22.48
C ALA A 211 49.20 38.57 22.12
N VAL A 212 49.71 37.41 22.55
CA VAL A 212 49.04 36.11 22.35
C VAL A 212 47.73 36.02 23.16
N ILE A 213 47.72 36.52 24.40
CA ILE A 213 46.49 36.56 25.22
C ILE A 213 45.43 37.44 24.54
N PHE A 214 45.82 38.60 23.99
CA PHE A 214 44.91 39.46 23.23
C PHE A 214 44.38 38.79 21.96
N LEU A 215 45.24 38.08 21.21
CA LEU A 215 44.83 37.32 20.01
C LEU A 215 43.75 36.28 20.35
N ILE A 216 43.99 35.46 21.39
CA ILE A 216 43.01 34.44 21.83
C ILE A 216 41.71 35.12 22.29
N GLY A 217 41.81 36.20 23.07
CA GLY A 217 40.66 36.96 23.55
C GLY A 217 39.79 37.50 22.42
N ILE A 218 40.41 38.06 21.37
CA ILE A 218 39.70 38.58 20.19
C ILE A 218 39.03 37.44 19.41
N ILE A 219 39.73 36.31 19.22
CA ILE A 219 39.15 35.16 18.52
C ILE A 219 37.94 34.62 19.28
N VAL A 220 38.08 34.34 20.58
CA VAL A 220 36.98 33.81 21.42
C VAL A 220 35.81 34.78 21.48
N ALA A 221 36.06 36.09 21.60
CA ALA A 221 35.00 37.09 21.61
C ALA A 221 34.17 37.16 20.31
N ASN A 222 34.74 36.74 19.18
CA ASN A 222 34.06 36.72 17.89
C ASN A 222 33.42 35.37 17.54
N VAL A 223 33.70 34.30 18.30
CA VAL A 223 33.08 32.99 18.07
C VAL A 223 31.70 32.95 18.72
N PRO A 224 30.61 32.70 17.96
CA PRO A 224 29.26 32.71 18.50
C PRO A 224 28.92 31.36 19.16
N GLU A 225 29.39 31.16 20.38
CA GLU A 225 29.23 29.92 21.17
C GLU A 225 27.75 29.49 21.33
N GLY A 226 26.82 30.47 21.34
CA GLY A 226 25.39 30.21 21.49
C GLY A 226 24.65 29.82 20.21
N LEU A 227 25.23 30.01 19.02
CA LEU A 227 24.51 29.88 17.74
C LEU A 227 23.97 28.46 17.51
N LEU A 228 24.82 27.45 17.69
CA LEU A 228 24.42 26.07 17.40
C LEU A 228 23.30 25.60 18.35
N ALA A 229 23.37 26.03 19.61
CA ALA A 229 22.34 25.73 20.60
C ALA A 229 21.00 26.41 20.27
N THR A 230 21.02 27.69 19.88
CA THR A 230 19.79 28.42 19.53
C THR A 230 19.14 27.85 18.28
N VAL A 231 19.92 27.54 17.23
CA VAL A 231 19.41 26.90 16.00
C VAL A 231 18.75 25.56 16.32
N THR A 232 19.39 24.72 17.13
CA THR A 232 18.85 23.41 17.53
C THR A 232 17.53 23.54 18.29
N VAL A 233 17.45 24.48 19.23
CA VAL A 233 16.22 24.76 19.99
C VAL A 233 15.10 25.26 19.07
N CYS A 234 15.42 26.16 18.13
CA CYS A 234 14.45 26.65 17.14
C CYS A 234 13.90 25.53 16.26
N LEU A 235 14.77 24.65 15.73
CA LEU A 235 14.35 23.49 14.93
C LEU A 235 13.50 22.52 15.75
N THR A 236 13.90 22.24 16.99
CA THR A 236 13.15 21.34 17.90
C THR A 236 11.75 21.87 18.21
N LEU A 237 11.61 23.16 18.50
CA LEU A 237 10.30 23.79 18.72
C LEU A 237 9.42 23.71 17.47
N THR A 238 10.02 23.81 16.29
CA THR A 238 9.31 23.72 15.01
C THR A 238 8.88 22.29 14.71
N ALA A 239 9.76 21.31 14.92
CA ALA A 239 9.44 19.89 14.83
C ALA A 239 8.30 19.50 15.79
N LYS A 240 8.30 20.03 17.02
CA LYS A 240 7.20 19.82 17.99
C LYS A 240 5.86 20.39 17.48
N ARG A 241 5.89 21.56 16.83
CA ARG A 241 4.68 22.15 16.21
C ARG A 241 4.19 21.30 15.03
N MET A 242 5.08 20.77 14.20
CA MET A 242 4.71 19.86 13.10
C MET A 242 4.11 18.55 13.64
N ALA A 243 4.69 17.98 14.70
CA ALA A 243 4.17 16.77 15.34
C ALA A 243 2.75 16.96 15.89
N SER A 244 2.41 18.15 16.41
CA SER A 244 1.03 18.45 16.85
C SER A 244 -0.01 18.43 15.72
N LYS A 245 0.44 18.45 14.46
CA LYS A 245 -0.38 18.32 13.24
C LYS A 245 -0.17 16.97 12.55
N ASN A 246 0.22 15.92 13.29
CA ASN A 246 0.50 14.57 12.77
C ASN A 246 1.61 14.48 11.71
N CYS A 247 2.52 15.47 11.64
CA CYS A 247 3.71 15.41 10.81
C CYS A 247 4.94 15.11 11.68
N LEU A 248 5.36 13.85 11.70
CA LEU A 248 6.51 13.40 12.48
C LEU A 248 7.82 13.66 11.72
N VAL A 249 8.73 14.39 12.35
CA VAL A 249 10.05 14.69 11.80
C VAL A 249 11.09 13.79 12.48
N LYS A 250 11.80 12.97 11.71
CA LYS A 250 12.92 12.14 12.22
C LYS A 250 14.22 12.94 12.35
N ASN A 251 14.55 13.75 11.34
CA ASN A 251 15.77 14.57 11.29
C ASN A 251 15.41 16.06 11.42
N LEU A 252 15.93 16.75 12.44
CA LEU A 252 15.57 18.16 12.70
C LEU A 252 15.89 19.10 11.52
N GLU A 253 16.92 18.80 10.75
CA GLU A 253 17.31 19.58 9.57
C GLU A 253 16.28 19.49 8.43
N ALA A 254 15.48 18.42 8.38
CA ALA A 254 14.45 18.23 7.35
C ALA A 254 13.31 19.24 7.45
N VAL A 255 13.11 19.85 8.63
CA VAL A 255 12.12 20.92 8.87
C VAL A 255 12.35 22.10 7.94
N GLU A 256 13.61 22.51 7.79
CA GLU A 256 13.99 23.63 6.91
C GLU A 256 14.01 23.18 5.45
N THR A 257 14.50 21.97 5.17
CA THR A 257 14.58 21.42 3.81
C THR A 257 13.21 21.44 3.11
N LEU A 258 12.12 21.15 3.84
CA LEU A 258 10.76 21.24 3.30
C LEU A 258 10.39 22.68 2.87
N GLY A 259 10.87 23.69 3.60
CA GLY A 259 10.64 25.10 3.28
C GLY A 259 11.46 25.59 2.08
N SER A 260 12.63 25.00 1.83
CA SER A 260 13.50 25.30 0.69
C SER A 260 13.31 24.37 -0.50
N THR A 261 12.34 23.46 -0.44
CA THR A 261 12.04 22.51 -1.52
C THR A 261 11.44 23.23 -2.74
N SER A 262 12.07 23.07 -3.90
CA SER A 262 11.60 23.63 -5.19
C SER A 262 10.90 22.62 -6.09
N THR A 263 11.03 21.32 -5.81
CA THR A 263 10.45 20.23 -6.61
C THR A 263 10.04 19.09 -5.71
N ILE A 264 8.79 18.63 -5.85
CA ILE A 264 8.24 17.51 -5.10
C ILE A 264 8.09 16.33 -6.06
N CYS A 265 8.86 15.26 -5.82
CA CYS A 265 8.66 13.98 -6.48
C CYS A 265 7.73 13.14 -5.61
N SER A 266 6.51 12.89 -6.09
CA SER A 266 5.50 12.16 -5.34
C SER A 266 5.19 10.83 -6.00
N ASP A 267 5.12 9.77 -5.20
CA ASP A 267 4.57 8.50 -5.65
C ASP A 267 3.05 8.62 -5.87
N LYS A 268 2.49 7.84 -6.80
CA LYS A 268 1.05 7.81 -7.05
C LYS A 268 0.35 6.99 -5.99
N THR A 269 0.69 5.71 -5.90
CA THR A 269 -0.13 4.71 -5.21
C THR A 269 0.16 4.74 -3.71
N GLY A 270 -0.86 5.02 -2.90
CA GLY A 270 -0.73 5.12 -1.45
C GLY A 270 -0.14 6.44 -0.94
N THR A 271 0.20 7.37 -1.83
CA THR A 271 0.61 8.74 -1.50
C THR A 271 -0.37 9.78 -2.03
N LEU A 272 -0.59 9.83 -3.35
CA LEU A 272 -1.62 10.69 -3.95
C LEU A 272 -2.99 10.00 -3.94
N THR A 273 -3.01 8.69 -4.19
CA THR A 273 -4.23 7.86 -4.15
C THR A 273 -4.36 7.14 -2.82
N GLN A 274 -5.58 6.74 -2.49
CA GLN A 274 -5.89 6.02 -1.24
C GLN A 274 -5.44 4.54 -1.24
N ASN A 275 -4.75 4.08 -2.30
CA ASN A 275 -4.42 2.66 -2.54
C ASN A 275 -5.63 1.72 -2.30
N ARG A 276 -6.81 2.12 -2.78
CA ARG A 276 -8.06 1.40 -2.62
C ARG A 276 -8.90 1.51 -3.87
N MET A 277 -9.17 0.38 -4.51
CA MET A 277 -10.14 0.32 -5.60
C MET A 277 -11.52 0.77 -5.10
N THR A 278 -12.12 1.75 -5.78
CA THR A 278 -13.39 2.38 -5.40
C THR A 278 -14.20 2.58 -6.68
N VAL A 279 -15.52 2.39 -6.63
CA VAL A 279 -16.40 2.63 -7.78
C VAL A 279 -16.43 4.14 -8.05
N ALA A 280 -16.06 4.55 -9.27
CA ALA A 280 -15.97 5.95 -9.65
C ALA A 280 -17.15 6.38 -10.54
N HIS A 281 -17.54 5.57 -11.51
CA HIS A 281 -18.67 5.87 -12.40
C HIS A 281 -19.64 4.69 -12.55
N LEU A 282 -20.89 5.01 -12.85
CA LEU A 282 -21.97 4.08 -13.17
C LEU A 282 -22.60 4.51 -14.49
N TRP A 283 -22.84 3.57 -15.40
CA TRP A 283 -23.56 3.84 -16.64
C TRP A 283 -24.88 3.06 -16.64
N PHE A 284 -25.99 3.79 -16.68
CA PHE A 284 -27.35 3.25 -16.78
C PHE A 284 -28.28 4.32 -17.37
N ASP A 285 -29.44 3.94 -17.91
CA ASP A 285 -30.39 4.86 -18.57
C ASP A 285 -29.71 5.80 -19.60
N ASN A 286 -28.73 5.26 -20.34
CA ASN A 286 -27.88 5.97 -21.31
C ASN A 286 -27.06 7.16 -20.76
N THR A 287 -26.83 7.21 -19.46
CA THR A 287 -26.17 8.35 -18.80
C THR A 287 -25.05 7.85 -17.89
N ILE A 288 -23.92 8.58 -17.87
CA ILE A 288 -22.83 8.36 -16.94
C ILE A 288 -23.11 9.16 -15.66
N TYR A 289 -23.07 8.47 -14.53
CA TYR A 289 -23.20 9.06 -13.20
C TYR A 289 -21.90 8.90 -12.44
N GLU A 290 -21.46 10.00 -11.81
CA GLU A 290 -20.30 10.00 -10.92
C GLU A 290 -20.71 9.50 -9.53
N ALA A 291 -20.00 8.47 -9.06
CA ALA A 291 -20.13 7.95 -7.72
C ALA A 291 -19.19 8.69 -6.77
N ASP A 292 -19.55 8.74 -5.50
CA ASP A 292 -18.73 9.40 -4.51
C ASP A 292 -17.50 8.55 -4.14
N THR A 293 -16.33 9.06 -4.47
CA THR A 293 -15.04 8.42 -4.18
C THR A 293 -14.38 8.96 -2.91
N SER A 294 -14.97 9.97 -2.27
CA SER A 294 -14.44 10.60 -1.06
C SER A 294 -14.63 9.70 0.17
N ASP A 295 -13.78 9.89 1.18
CA ASP A 295 -13.87 9.14 2.44
C ASP A 295 -15.08 9.56 3.29
N ASP A 296 -15.61 10.77 3.08
CA ASP A 296 -16.73 11.37 3.81
C ASP A 296 -18.11 11.18 3.14
N GLN A 297 -18.15 10.71 1.88
CA GLN A 297 -19.37 10.34 1.16
C GLN A 297 -20.43 11.46 1.09
N SER A 298 -20.00 12.70 0.79
CA SER A 298 -20.82 13.91 0.81
C SER A 298 -21.35 14.40 -0.55
N THR A 299 -20.98 13.76 -1.67
CA THR A 299 -21.12 14.29 -3.03
C THR A 299 -21.87 13.41 -4.03
N ALA A 300 -22.33 12.20 -3.66
CA ALA A 300 -23.01 11.29 -4.58
C ALA A 300 -24.24 11.94 -5.26
N ASN A 301 -24.21 12.04 -6.61
CA ASN A 301 -25.24 12.72 -7.40
C ASN A 301 -25.96 11.76 -8.37
N TYR A 302 -26.64 10.75 -7.83
CA TYR A 302 -27.50 9.86 -8.61
C TYR A 302 -28.78 9.50 -7.85
N ASN A 303 -29.88 9.34 -8.59
CA ASN A 303 -31.19 9.04 -8.02
C ASN A 303 -31.26 7.58 -7.53
N ARG A 304 -31.19 7.37 -6.22
CA ARG A 304 -31.29 6.05 -5.56
C ARG A 304 -32.63 5.35 -5.79
N ASP A 305 -33.66 6.09 -6.20
CA ASP A 305 -34.99 5.55 -6.48
C ASP A 305 -35.17 5.07 -7.92
N SER A 306 -34.17 5.24 -8.80
CA SER A 306 -34.24 4.69 -10.16
C SER A 306 -34.41 3.16 -10.10
N PRO A 307 -35.44 2.59 -10.75
CA PRO A 307 -35.61 1.14 -10.82
C PRO A 307 -34.44 0.47 -11.54
N THR A 308 -33.83 1.12 -12.53
CA THR A 308 -32.66 0.63 -13.25
C THR A 308 -31.45 0.52 -12.31
N LEU A 309 -31.21 1.54 -11.49
CA LEU A 309 -30.13 1.53 -10.51
C LEU A 309 -30.33 0.44 -9.44
N ARG A 310 -31.57 0.25 -8.97
CA ARG A 310 -31.89 -0.84 -8.03
C ARG A 310 -31.62 -2.22 -8.62
N ALA A 311 -31.91 -2.42 -9.91
CA ALA A 311 -31.57 -3.66 -10.61
C ALA A 311 -30.04 -3.83 -10.73
N LEU A 312 -29.31 -2.78 -11.10
CA LEU A 312 -27.84 -2.81 -11.17
C LEU A 312 -27.20 -3.15 -9.82
N PHE A 313 -27.64 -2.51 -8.74
CA PHE A 313 -27.16 -2.80 -7.38
C PHE A 313 -27.57 -4.19 -6.90
N ARG A 314 -28.74 -4.71 -7.28
CA ARG A 314 -29.10 -6.12 -7.03
C ARG A 314 -28.09 -7.06 -7.67
N ILE A 315 -27.69 -6.82 -8.92
CA ILE A 315 -26.67 -7.64 -9.60
C ILE A 315 -25.33 -7.54 -8.87
N ALA A 316 -24.88 -6.32 -8.54
CA ALA A 316 -23.61 -6.09 -7.84
C ALA A 316 -23.57 -6.68 -6.41
N MET A 317 -24.71 -6.72 -5.72
CA MET A 317 -24.86 -7.40 -4.43
C MET A 317 -24.80 -8.92 -4.57
N LEU A 318 -25.54 -9.51 -5.51
CA LEU A 318 -25.71 -10.97 -5.62
C LEU A 318 -24.54 -11.67 -6.32
N CYS A 319 -24.07 -11.11 -7.44
CA CYS A 319 -22.99 -11.66 -8.26
C CYS A 319 -21.63 -11.23 -7.72
N ASN A 320 -21.36 -11.43 -6.42
CA ASN A 320 -20.15 -10.97 -5.76
C ASN A 320 -19.79 -11.91 -4.61
N ARG A 321 -18.50 -12.27 -4.48
CA ARG A 321 -17.98 -13.16 -3.44
C ARG A 321 -17.25 -12.43 -2.32
N ALA A 322 -17.04 -11.12 -2.44
CA ALA A 322 -16.44 -10.35 -1.36
C ALA A 322 -17.35 -10.33 -0.13
N GLU A 323 -16.73 -10.44 1.05
CA GLU A 323 -17.39 -10.40 2.36
C GLU A 323 -16.59 -9.49 3.30
N PHE A 324 -17.27 -8.75 4.17
CA PHE A 324 -16.61 -8.01 5.24
C PHE A 324 -16.03 -8.98 6.27
N LYS A 325 -14.84 -8.68 6.80
CA LYS A 325 -14.28 -9.48 7.89
C LYS A 325 -15.12 -9.32 9.17
N PRO A 326 -15.28 -10.38 9.98
CA PRO A 326 -16.00 -10.30 11.25
C PRO A 326 -15.36 -9.26 12.19
N GLY A 327 -16.18 -8.44 12.85
CA GLY A 327 -15.73 -7.44 13.84
C GLY A 327 -15.37 -6.06 13.28
N GLU A 328 -15.56 -5.82 11.99
CA GLU A 328 -15.25 -4.54 11.32
C GLU A 328 -16.41 -3.52 11.35
N GLU A 329 -17.56 -3.86 11.95
CA GLU A 329 -18.80 -3.08 11.90
C GLU A 329 -18.66 -1.64 12.44
N ALA A 330 -17.80 -1.45 13.45
CA ALA A 330 -17.55 -0.15 14.07
C ALA A 330 -16.75 0.81 13.17
N LYS A 331 -16.09 0.32 12.11
CA LYS A 331 -15.33 1.15 11.17
C LYS A 331 -16.25 1.67 10.07
N PRO A 332 -15.96 2.86 9.50
CA PRO A 332 -16.62 3.34 8.27
C PRO A 332 -16.51 2.30 7.16
N VAL A 333 -17.59 2.10 6.37
CA VAL A 333 -17.70 1.04 5.34
C VAL A 333 -16.48 0.98 4.42
N LEU A 334 -16.01 2.14 3.96
CA LEU A 334 -14.85 2.26 3.09
C LEU A 334 -13.53 1.75 3.70
N LYS A 335 -13.40 1.81 5.03
CA LYS A 335 -12.22 1.37 5.80
C LYS A 335 -12.36 -0.03 6.38
N ARG A 336 -13.52 -0.68 6.23
CA ARG A 336 -13.71 -2.08 6.62
C ARG A 336 -12.82 -2.98 5.77
N GLU A 337 -12.20 -3.96 6.41
CA GLU A 337 -11.47 -5.00 5.71
C GLU A 337 -12.44 -6.01 5.06
N CYS A 338 -12.12 -6.43 3.84
CA CYS A 338 -12.90 -7.41 3.09
C CYS A 338 -12.03 -8.62 2.73
N ASN A 339 -12.65 -9.80 2.68
CA ASN A 339 -12.13 -10.98 2.01
C ASN A 339 -12.69 -11.00 0.59
N GLY A 340 -11.84 -11.02 -0.44
CA GLY A 340 -12.24 -10.97 -1.84
C GLY A 340 -11.23 -10.17 -2.66
N ASP A 341 -11.38 -10.17 -3.99
CA ASP A 341 -10.53 -9.34 -4.84
C ASP A 341 -10.88 -7.84 -4.70
N ALA A 342 -9.98 -6.97 -5.17
CA ALA A 342 -10.13 -5.52 -5.04
C ALA A 342 -11.37 -4.96 -5.76
N SER A 343 -11.74 -5.53 -6.91
CA SER A 343 -12.90 -5.09 -7.69
C SER A 343 -14.20 -5.51 -7.00
N GLU A 344 -14.27 -6.75 -6.53
CA GLU A 344 -15.41 -7.26 -5.75
C GLU A 344 -15.59 -6.51 -4.42
N SER A 345 -14.49 -6.20 -3.74
CA SER A 345 -14.49 -5.42 -2.51
C SER A 345 -14.96 -3.98 -2.74
N ALA A 346 -14.55 -3.35 -3.86
CA ALA A 346 -15.02 -2.02 -4.25
C ALA A 346 -16.53 -2.00 -4.50
N LEU A 347 -17.04 -3.00 -5.25
CA LEU A 347 -18.47 -3.16 -5.50
C LEU A 347 -19.24 -3.38 -4.21
N LEU A 348 -18.77 -4.27 -3.32
CA LEU A 348 -19.39 -4.54 -2.02
C LEU A 348 -19.52 -3.27 -1.18
N LYS A 349 -18.44 -2.48 -1.09
CA LYS A 349 -18.43 -1.23 -0.34
C LYS A 349 -19.39 -0.20 -0.94
N CYS A 350 -19.44 -0.09 -2.27
CA CYS A 350 -20.34 0.84 -2.96
C CYS A 350 -21.81 0.52 -2.68
N VAL A 351 -22.24 -0.73 -2.82
CA VAL A 351 -23.64 -1.11 -2.57
C VAL A 351 -24.00 -1.08 -1.08
N GLU A 352 -23.07 -1.40 -0.19
CA GLU A 352 -23.27 -1.26 1.26
C GLU A 352 -23.46 0.21 1.68
N LEU A 353 -22.74 1.15 1.04
CA LEU A 353 -22.93 2.59 1.27
C LEU A 353 -24.27 3.12 0.73
N ALA A 354 -24.69 2.62 -0.44
CA ALA A 354 -25.89 3.11 -1.11
C ALA A 354 -27.18 2.56 -0.48
N ASN A 355 -27.22 1.26 -0.18
CA ASN A 355 -28.42 0.54 0.23
C ASN A 355 -28.36 0.00 1.67
N GLY A 356 -27.16 -0.31 2.17
CA GLY A 356 -26.96 -1.01 3.43
C GLY A 356 -27.48 -2.46 3.42
N GLY A 357 -26.96 -3.27 4.35
CA GLY A 357 -27.51 -4.59 4.63
C GLY A 357 -27.32 -5.62 3.51
N VAL A 358 -26.15 -5.60 2.85
CA VAL A 358 -25.85 -6.51 1.74
C VAL A 358 -25.88 -7.97 2.21
N THR A 359 -25.45 -8.24 3.44
CA THR A 359 -25.45 -9.57 4.04
C THR A 359 -26.87 -10.11 4.17
N GLU A 360 -27.79 -9.30 4.71
CA GLU A 360 -29.21 -9.64 4.84
C GLU A 360 -29.86 -9.81 3.46
N PHE A 361 -29.53 -8.94 2.51
CA PHE A 361 -30.04 -9.02 1.14
C PHE A 361 -29.62 -10.33 0.46
N ARG A 362 -28.36 -10.75 0.61
CA ARG A 362 -27.88 -12.05 0.09
C ARG A 362 -28.55 -13.23 0.79
N ALA A 363 -28.78 -13.15 2.11
CA ALA A 363 -29.48 -14.19 2.85
C ALA A 363 -30.95 -14.34 2.40
N ALA A 364 -31.61 -13.22 2.08
CA ALA A 364 -32.97 -13.21 1.53
C ALA A 364 -33.06 -13.67 0.07
N ASN A 365 -31.94 -13.72 -0.65
CA ASN A 365 -31.86 -14.19 -2.04
C ASN A 365 -30.84 -15.33 -2.20
N PRO A 366 -31.13 -16.54 -1.66
CA PRO A 366 -30.18 -17.65 -1.63
C PRO A 366 -29.59 -18.00 -2.99
N LYS A 367 -28.26 -18.16 -3.02
CA LYS A 367 -27.51 -18.59 -4.20
C LYS A 367 -27.66 -20.10 -4.38
N ILE A 368 -28.15 -20.52 -5.55
CA ILE A 368 -28.43 -21.92 -5.88
C ILE A 368 -27.28 -22.54 -6.69
N ALA A 369 -26.75 -21.76 -7.62
CA ALA A 369 -25.66 -22.17 -8.50
C ALA A 369 -24.75 -20.99 -8.81
N GLU A 370 -23.49 -21.28 -9.10
CA GLU A 370 -22.49 -20.27 -9.46
C GLU A 370 -21.50 -20.81 -10.47
N ILE A 371 -21.11 -19.95 -11.40
CA ILE A 371 -19.89 -20.09 -12.18
C ILE A 371 -18.91 -19.01 -11.67
N PRO A 372 -17.79 -19.39 -11.03
CA PRO A 372 -16.75 -18.44 -10.66
C PRO A 372 -16.22 -17.70 -11.88
N PHE A 373 -15.67 -16.51 -11.68
CA PHE A 373 -14.87 -15.85 -12.70
C PHE A 373 -13.74 -16.76 -13.18
N ASN A 374 -13.56 -16.84 -14.49
CA ASN A 374 -12.44 -17.54 -15.11
C ASN A 374 -11.95 -16.70 -16.30
N SER A 375 -10.64 -16.51 -16.42
CA SER A 375 -9.97 -15.75 -17.49
C SER A 375 -10.33 -16.22 -18.90
N THR A 376 -10.70 -17.48 -19.09
CA THR A 376 -11.18 -18.00 -20.39
C THR A 376 -12.57 -17.49 -20.73
N ASN A 377 -13.48 -17.48 -19.76
CA ASN A 377 -14.87 -17.05 -19.96
C ASN A 377 -15.03 -15.53 -19.85
N LYS A 378 -14.21 -14.88 -19.02
CA LYS A 378 -14.22 -13.45 -18.68
C LYS A 378 -15.53 -12.94 -18.07
N TYR A 379 -16.30 -13.82 -17.45
CA TYR A 379 -17.51 -13.49 -16.72
C TYR A 379 -17.68 -14.38 -15.48
N GLN A 380 -18.51 -13.92 -14.54
CA GLN A 380 -19.01 -14.64 -13.38
C GLN A 380 -20.54 -14.67 -13.44
N VAL A 381 -21.15 -15.78 -13.04
CA VAL A 381 -22.61 -15.96 -13.06
C VAL A 381 -23.06 -16.56 -11.75
N SER A 382 -24.19 -16.11 -11.22
CA SER A 382 -24.87 -16.79 -10.13
C SER A 382 -26.39 -16.81 -10.34
N ILE A 383 -27.04 -17.81 -9.76
CA ILE A 383 -28.47 -18.05 -9.89
C ILE A 383 -29.08 -18.03 -8.49
N HIS A 384 -30.15 -17.26 -8.32
CA HIS A 384 -30.74 -16.99 -7.03
C HIS A 384 -32.25 -17.27 -7.06
N THR A 385 -32.76 -17.76 -5.93
CA THR A 385 -34.18 -17.57 -5.58
C THR A 385 -34.36 -16.15 -5.09
N THR A 386 -35.45 -15.50 -5.46
CA THR A 386 -35.79 -14.16 -4.98
C THR A 386 -37.09 -14.16 -4.17
N ASN A 387 -37.17 -13.20 -3.25
CA ASN A 387 -38.32 -12.98 -2.36
C ASN A 387 -39.16 -11.75 -2.76
N ASP A 388 -39.15 -11.37 -4.04
CA ASP A 388 -39.79 -10.16 -4.58
C ASP A 388 -41.17 -10.41 -5.22
N GLY A 389 -41.80 -11.56 -4.90
CA GLY A 389 -43.11 -11.95 -5.42
C GLY A 389 -43.07 -12.57 -6.83
N ASP A 390 -41.90 -12.66 -7.45
CA ASP A 390 -41.69 -13.41 -8.69
C ASP A 390 -41.10 -14.79 -8.38
N ASP A 391 -41.85 -15.85 -8.73
CA ASP A 391 -41.42 -17.24 -8.50
C ASP A 391 -40.35 -17.72 -9.49
N ARG A 392 -39.93 -16.89 -10.44
CA ARG A 392 -38.85 -17.24 -11.37
C ARG A 392 -37.48 -17.20 -10.71
N TYR A 393 -36.56 -18.01 -11.22
CA TYR A 393 -35.15 -17.92 -10.86
C TYR A 393 -34.51 -16.68 -11.50
N LEU A 394 -33.69 -15.97 -10.72
CA LEU A 394 -32.93 -14.82 -11.19
C LEU A 394 -31.49 -15.26 -11.49
N VAL A 395 -31.08 -15.11 -12.75
CA VAL A 395 -29.67 -15.25 -13.17
C VAL A 395 -29.07 -13.86 -13.15
N VAL A 396 -27.92 -13.69 -12.49
CA VAL A 396 -27.14 -12.46 -12.49
C VAL A 396 -25.74 -12.76 -13.01
N MET A 397 -25.20 -11.83 -13.79
CA MET A 397 -23.87 -11.97 -14.38
C MET A 397 -23.12 -10.64 -14.36
N LYS A 398 -21.82 -10.73 -14.12
CA LYS A 398 -20.87 -9.62 -14.34
C LYS A 398 -19.62 -10.09 -15.08
N GLY A 399 -18.94 -9.21 -15.79
CA GLY A 399 -17.75 -9.58 -16.54
C GLY A 399 -17.15 -8.45 -17.36
N ALA A 400 -16.28 -8.82 -18.30
CA ALA A 400 -15.72 -7.87 -19.26
C ALA A 400 -16.86 -7.22 -20.09
N PRO A 401 -16.91 -5.89 -20.23
CA PRO A 401 -18.03 -5.17 -20.84
C PRO A 401 -18.45 -5.73 -22.20
N GLU A 402 -17.49 -6.01 -23.08
CA GLU A 402 -17.71 -6.57 -24.41
C GLU A 402 -18.34 -7.97 -24.37
N ARG A 403 -17.96 -8.78 -23.38
CA ARG A 403 -18.48 -10.15 -23.21
C ARG A 403 -19.89 -10.19 -22.65
N ILE A 404 -20.27 -9.17 -21.90
CA ILE A 404 -21.64 -9.01 -21.40
C ILE A 404 -22.52 -8.51 -22.54
N LEU A 405 -22.08 -7.48 -23.26
CA LEU A 405 -22.81 -6.91 -24.39
C LEU A 405 -23.17 -7.97 -25.45
N ASP A 406 -22.21 -8.83 -25.81
CA ASP A 406 -22.40 -9.93 -26.78
C ASP A 406 -23.49 -10.94 -26.37
N ARG A 407 -23.84 -10.98 -25.08
CA ARG A 407 -24.78 -11.94 -24.48
C ARG A 407 -26.13 -11.34 -24.13
N CYS A 408 -26.31 -10.04 -24.35
CA CYS A 408 -27.55 -9.33 -24.06
C CYS A 408 -28.33 -9.09 -25.35
N SER A 409 -29.65 -9.25 -25.29
CA SER A 409 -30.59 -8.89 -26.36
C SER A 409 -31.49 -7.71 -25.97
N THR A 410 -31.67 -7.47 -24.68
CA THR A 410 -32.45 -6.37 -24.11
C THR A 410 -31.61 -5.53 -23.15
N VAL A 411 -32.03 -4.30 -22.93
CA VAL A 411 -31.47 -3.36 -21.94
C VAL A 411 -32.59 -2.78 -21.09
N LEU A 412 -32.31 -2.50 -19.81
CA LEU A 412 -33.26 -1.90 -18.89
C LEU A 412 -33.11 -0.38 -18.92
N VAL A 413 -34.19 0.33 -19.26
CA VAL A 413 -34.24 1.80 -19.31
C VAL A 413 -35.46 2.29 -18.54
N ASP A 414 -35.25 3.13 -17.53
CA ASP A 414 -36.30 3.61 -16.61
C ASP A 414 -37.18 2.47 -16.05
N GLY A 415 -36.57 1.30 -15.81
CA GLY A 415 -37.26 0.10 -15.30
C GLY A 415 -38.06 -0.68 -16.34
N LYS A 416 -37.97 -0.35 -17.63
CA LYS A 416 -38.59 -1.10 -18.73
C LYS A 416 -37.53 -1.81 -19.56
N GLU A 417 -37.78 -3.08 -19.86
CA GLU A 417 -36.94 -3.83 -20.79
C GLU A 417 -37.26 -3.40 -22.23
N ILE A 418 -36.24 -2.96 -22.95
CA ILE A 418 -36.31 -2.62 -24.37
C ILE A 418 -35.33 -3.49 -25.16
N HIS A 419 -35.66 -3.79 -26.41
CA HIS A 419 -34.73 -4.51 -27.29
C HIS A 419 -33.52 -3.64 -27.57
N MET A 420 -32.32 -4.20 -27.44
CA MET A 420 -31.08 -3.52 -27.76
C MET A 420 -30.93 -3.45 -29.29
N ASP A 421 -30.97 -2.23 -29.83
CA ASP A 421 -30.68 -1.95 -31.25
C ASP A 421 -29.21 -1.56 -31.44
N ASP A 422 -28.81 -1.29 -32.69
CA ASP A 422 -27.44 -0.89 -33.01
C ASP A 422 -27.06 0.46 -32.38
N GLN A 423 -28.03 1.35 -32.17
CA GLN A 423 -27.81 2.65 -31.52
C GLN A 423 -27.43 2.46 -30.05
N TRP A 424 -28.09 1.56 -29.33
CA TRP A 424 -27.74 1.23 -27.94
C TRP A 424 -26.35 0.61 -27.83
N ARG A 425 -25.96 -0.22 -28.80
CA ARG A 425 -24.60 -0.80 -28.85
C ARG A 425 -23.55 0.29 -29.07
N GLU A 426 -23.82 1.26 -29.94
CA GLU A 426 -22.93 2.39 -30.17
C GLU A 426 -22.81 3.28 -28.93
N ASN A 427 -23.93 3.62 -28.28
CA ASN A 427 -23.92 4.42 -27.06
C ASN A 427 -23.15 3.73 -25.93
N PHE A 428 -23.33 2.41 -25.77
CA PHE A 428 -22.56 1.61 -24.80
C PHE A 428 -21.06 1.67 -25.11
N ASN A 429 -20.67 1.49 -26.38
CA ASN A 429 -19.26 1.54 -26.77
C ASN A 429 -18.64 2.92 -26.53
N ASN A 430 -19.39 4.00 -26.78
CA ASN A 430 -18.92 5.36 -26.50
C ASN A 430 -18.67 5.56 -24.99
N ALA A 431 -19.61 5.15 -24.14
CA ALA A 431 -19.43 5.23 -22.69
C ALA A 431 -18.28 4.33 -22.20
N TYR A 432 -18.14 3.13 -22.76
CA TYR A 432 -17.04 2.22 -22.43
C TYR A 432 -15.67 2.83 -22.79
N LEU A 433 -15.54 3.45 -23.95
CA LEU A 433 -14.31 4.11 -24.38
C LEU A 433 -14.01 5.37 -23.56
N GLU A 434 -15.04 6.13 -23.17
CA GLU A 434 -14.89 7.30 -22.31
C GLU A 434 -14.34 6.91 -20.93
N LEU A 435 -14.97 5.93 -20.27
CA LEU A 435 -14.54 5.43 -18.96
C LEU A 435 -13.17 4.73 -19.03
N GLY A 436 -12.90 4.00 -20.11
CA GLY A 436 -11.57 3.42 -20.36
C GLY A 436 -10.50 4.50 -20.61
N GLY A 437 -10.86 5.60 -21.27
CA GLY A 437 -9.97 6.71 -21.62
C GLY A 437 -9.47 7.51 -20.41
N ILE A 438 -10.25 7.54 -19.32
CA ILE A 438 -9.84 8.13 -18.04
C ILE A 438 -9.04 7.16 -17.15
N GLY A 439 -8.77 5.93 -17.62
CA GLY A 439 -7.94 4.94 -16.93
C GLY A 439 -8.71 4.09 -15.91
N GLU A 440 -10.04 4.01 -16.01
CA GLU A 440 -10.85 3.20 -15.11
C GLU A 440 -11.00 1.75 -15.60
N ARG A 441 -11.14 0.84 -14.64
CA ARG A 441 -11.49 -0.55 -14.92
C ARG A 441 -13.01 -0.70 -15.00
N VAL A 442 -13.53 -0.95 -16.20
CA VAL A 442 -14.97 -1.07 -16.47
C VAL A 442 -15.44 -2.53 -16.38
N LEU A 443 -16.62 -2.76 -15.78
CA LEU A 443 -17.30 -4.05 -15.71
C LEU A 443 -18.72 -3.93 -16.26
N GLY A 444 -19.15 -4.93 -17.04
CA GLY A 444 -20.54 -5.07 -17.48
C GLY A 444 -21.35 -5.89 -16.48
N PHE A 445 -22.64 -5.56 -16.35
CA PHE A 445 -23.60 -6.23 -15.48
C PHE A 445 -24.88 -6.54 -16.26
N CYS A 446 -25.44 -7.73 -16.09
CA CYS A 446 -26.74 -8.10 -16.65
C CYS A 446 -27.47 -9.10 -15.76
N ASP A 447 -28.78 -9.20 -15.94
CA ASP A 447 -29.63 -10.20 -15.32
C ASP A 447 -30.67 -10.78 -16.27
N LEU A 448 -31.23 -11.92 -15.90
CA LEU A 448 -32.27 -12.61 -16.64
C LEU A 448 -33.19 -13.37 -15.68
N ARG A 449 -34.51 -13.24 -15.88
CA ARG A 449 -35.51 -14.07 -15.22
C ARG A 449 -35.78 -15.32 -16.04
N LEU A 450 -35.48 -16.50 -15.48
CA LEU A 450 -35.72 -17.75 -16.17
C LEU A 450 -37.22 -18.03 -16.31
N PRO A 451 -37.68 -18.47 -17.49
CA PRO A 451 -39.10 -18.72 -17.74
C PRO A 451 -39.60 -19.91 -16.89
N ALA A 452 -40.68 -19.69 -16.13
CA ALA A 452 -41.16 -20.62 -15.10
C ALA A 452 -41.69 -21.96 -15.65
N ASP A 453 -42.18 -21.95 -16.89
CA ASP A 453 -42.62 -23.11 -17.66
C ASP A 453 -41.47 -24.07 -17.97
N GLN A 454 -40.26 -23.54 -18.22
CA GLN A 454 -39.08 -24.35 -18.49
C GLN A 454 -38.31 -24.71 -17.23
N PHE A 455 -38.37 -23.85 -16.20
CA PHE A 455 -37.60 -23.97 -14.95
C PHE A 455 -38.50 -23.88 -13.70
N PRO A 456 -39.30 -24.93 -13.41
CA PRO A 456 -40.14 -24.95 -12.22
C PRO A 456 -39.31 -25.09 -10.93
N ARG A 457 -39.80 -24.52 -9.81
CA ARG A 457 -39.11 -24.52 -8.50
C ARG A 457 -38.98 -25.90 -7.80
N SER A 458 -39.28 -27.02 -8.48
CA SER A 458 -39.31 -28.34 -7.83
C SER A 458 -37.90 -28.93 -7.59
N VAL A 459 -37.72 -29.49 -6.40
CA VAL A 459 -36.44 -29.86 -5.76
C VAL A 459 -35.67 -30.98 -6.49
N SER A 460 -36.28 -31.68 -7.45
CA SER A 460 -35.72 -32.90 -8.05
C SER A 460 -35.05 -32.75 -9.43
N ILE A 461 -35.11 -31.59 -10.08
CA ILE A 461 -34.54 -31.38 -11.43
C ILE A 461 -33.16 -30.68 -11.37
N PHE A 462 -32.86 -30.00 -10.27
CA PHE A 462 -31.71 -29.09 -10.15
C PHE A 462 -30.33 -29.72 -10.33
N HIS A 463 -30.11 -30.92 -9.79
CA HIS A 463 -28.79 -31.57 -9.87
C HIS A 463 -28.49 -32.23 -11.23
N ARG A 464 -29.50 -32.49 -12.08
CA ARG A 464 -29.31 -33.20 -13.35
C ARG A 464 -29.16 -32.29 -14.57
N GLN A 465 -29.77 -31.11 -14.55
CA GLN A 465 -29.81 -30.24 -15.74
C GLN A 465 -28.68 -29.21 -15.82
N PHE A 466 -28.10 -28.79 -14.69
CA PHE A 466 -27.08 -27.73 -14.64
C PHE A 466 -25.63 -28.24 -14.76
N ASN A 467 -25.36 -29.07 -15.78
CA ASN A 467 -23.97 -29.35 -16.19
C ASN A 467 -23.43 -28.18 -17.05
N ALA A 468 -22.13 -28.12 -17.34
CA ALA A 468 -21.52 -27.11 -18.23
C ALA A 468 -22.26 -26.92 -19.59
N HIS A 469 -23.04 -27.94 -20.01
CA HIS A 469 -23.90 -27.90 -21.19
C HIS A 469 -25.16 -27.02 -21.04
N PHE A 470 -25.64 -26.80 -19.82
CA PHE A 470 -26.77 -25.93 -19.49
C PHE A 470 -26.48 -24.47 -19.80
N PHE A 471 -25.34 -23.99 -19.33
CA PHE A 471 -24.94 -22.62 -19.57
C PHE A 471 -24.76 -22.40 -21.08
N ARG A 472 -24.27 -23.37 -21.86
CA ARG A 472 -24.25 -23.27 -23.33
C ARG A 472 -25.61 -23.09 -24.00
N LYS A 473 -26.72 -23.49 -23.36
CA LYS A 473 -28.09 -23.31 -23.90
C LYS A 473 -28.75 -22.00 -23.48
N LEU A 474 -28.20 -21.32 -22.48
CA LEU A 474 -28.70 -20.02 -22.00
C LEU A 474 -28.17 -18.84 -22.83
N TRP A 475 -27.17 -19.08 -23.68
CA TRP A 475 -26.47 -18.07 -24.46
C TRP A 475 -26.73 -18.21 -25.95
#